data_AF-A0A1I4U106-F1
#
_entry.id   AF-A0A1I4U106-F1
#
_cell.length_a   1.000
_cell.length_b   1.000
_cell.length_c   1.000
_cell.angle_alpha   90.00
_cell.angle_beta   90.00
_cell.angle_gamma   90.00
#
_symmetry.space_group_name_H-M   'P 1'
#
loop_
_entity.id
_entity.type
_entity.pdbx_description
1 polymer ?
#
loop_
_entity_poly.entity_id
_entity_poly.type
_entity_poly.pdbx_seq_one_letter_code
_entity_poly.pdbx_strand_id
1 'polypeptide(L)'
;MSFVNERKEDGTWQTIDRERNIVLQEVKVGQPQEPIEFNLNINGENVYFDAFKRMKQLESKKYHIEWRVVQIFTQSQFVHNKSRLHALIKEALDAYGSAFSRKHVETLSVNFAQNL
;
A
#
# COMPACT_ATOMS: atom_id res chain seq x y z
N MET A 1 -3.84 -4.99 15.00
CA MET A 1 -2.91 -4.74 13.88
C MET A 1 -2.40 -6.10 13.44
N SER A 2 -2.75 -6.60 12.26
CA SER A 2 -2.31 -7.93 11.83
C SER A 2 -1.82 -7.99 10.38
N PHE A 3 -1.61 -6.85 9.72
CA PHE A 3 -0.87 -6.82 8.47
C PHE A 3 0.59 -7.23 8.70
N VAL A 4 1.02 -8.27 8.01
CA VAL A 4 2.39 -8.81 8.01
C VAL A 4 2.90 -8.84 6.59
N ASN A 5 4.16 -8.45 6.40
CA ASN A 5 4.83 -8.58 5.10
C ASN A 5 5.41 -9.99 4.98
N GLU A 6 5.15 -10.63 3.85
CA GLU A 6 5.76 -11.90 3.51
C GLU A 6 6.30 -11.89 2.09
N ARG A 7 7.36 -12.66 1.90
CA ARG A 7 7.96 -12.85 0.59
C ARG A 7 7.39 -14.13 -0.01
N LYS A 8 6.85 -14.01 -1.22
CA LYS A 8 6.37 -15.15 -2.01
C LYS A 8 7.54 -15.93 -2.60
N GLU A 9 7.24 -17.14 -3.05
CA GLU A 9 8.20 -18.04 -3.71
C GLU A 9 8.78 -17.45 -4.99
N ASP A 10 8.01 -16.64 -5.73
CA ASP A 10 8.44 -15.90 -6.92
C ASP A 10 9.39 -14.71 -6.59
N GLY A 11 9.68 -14.48 -5.31
CA GLY A 11 10.55 -13.43 -4.82
C GLY A 11 9.87 -12.07 -4.61
N THR A 12 8.59 -11.92 -4.98
CA THR A 12 7.78 -10.72 -4.76
C THR A 12 7.31 -10.61 -3.30
N TRP A 13 6.93 -9.41 -2.88
CA TRP A 13 6.40 -9.15 -1.55
C TRP A 13 4.89 -8.98 -1.57
N GLN A 14 4.23 -9.46 -0.53
CA GLN A 14 2.84 -9.15 -0.26
C GLN A 14 2.64 -8.77 1.21
N THR A 15 1.58 -8.02 1.48
CA THR A 15 1.20 -7.59 2.83
C THR A 15 -0.16 -8.17 3.15
N ILE A 16 -0.25 -9.00 4.19
CA ILE A 16 -1.45 -9.79 4.49
C ILE A 16 -1.93 -9.55 5.90
N ASP A 17 -3.22 -9.33 6.04
CA ASP A 17 -3.96 -9.46 7.28
C ASP A 17 -4.80 -10.75 7.23
N ARG A 18 -4.34 -11.79 7.93
CA ARG A 18 -4.98 -13.11 7.90
C ARG A 18 -6.31 -13.13 8.66
N GLU A 19 -6.45 -12.31 9.69
CA GLU A 19 -7.66 -12.27 10.53
C GLU A 19 -8.83 -11.67 9.75
N ARG A 20 -8.55 -10.64 8.95
CA ARG A 20 -9.54 -9.96 8.10
C ARG A 20 -9.59 -10.51 6.67
N ASN A 21 -8.74 -11.50 6.36
CA ASN A 21 -8.57 -12.08 5.03
C ASN A 21 -8.37 -10.99 3.96
N ILE A 22 -7.37 -10.13 4.19
CA ILE A 22 -7.00 -9.02 3.31
C ILE A 22 -5.58 -9.24 2.81
N VAL A 23 -5.35 -9.07 1.53
CA VAL A 23 -4.03 -9.20 0.90
C VAL A 23 -3.77 -7.99 0.00
N LEU A 24 -2.68 -7.29 0.22
CA LEU A 24 -2.14 -6.28 -0.67
C LEU A 24 -0.97 -6.88 -1.47
N GLN A 25 -1.04 -6.73 -2.79
CA GLN A 25 -0.02 -7.21 -3.71
C GLN A 25 0.38 -6.10 -4.67
N GLU A 26 1.67 -6.03 -4.97
CA GLU A 26 2.16 -5.22 -6.09
C GLU A 26 1.87 -5.98 -7.39
N VAL A 27 1.12 -5.36 -8.31
CA VAL A 27 0.73 -5.95 -9.60
C VAL A 27 1.75 -5.58 -10.67
N LYS A 28 2.24 -4.35 -10.63
CA LYS A 28 3.25 -3.84 -11.56
C LYS A 28 4.24 -2.94 -10.83
N VAL A 29 5.52 -3.27 -10.98
CA VAL A 29 6.62 -2.43 -10.52
C VAL A 29 6.58 -1.13 -11.34
N GLY A 30 6.17 -0.02 -10.72
CA GLY A 30 6.23 1.29 -11.34
C GLY A 30 7.69 1.68 -11.62
N GLN A 31 7.98 2.25 -12.79
CA GLN A 31 9.23 2.98 -13.00
C GLN A 31 9.29 4.20 -12.06
N PRO A 32 10.46 4.83 -11.83
CA PRO A 32 10.59 5.96 -10.88
C PRO A 32 9.62 7.13 -11.13
N GLN A 33 9.04 7.24 -12.33
CA GLN A 33 8.08 8.27 -12.72
C GLN A 33 6.66 7.70 -12.99
N GLU A 34 6.45 6.40 -12.83
CA GLU A 34 5.15 5.76 -12.98
C GLU A 34 4.59 5.36 -11.62
N PRO A 35 3.27 5.43 -11.42
CA PRO A 35 2.68 4.90 -10.21
C PRO A 35 2.89 3.38 -10.13
N ILE A 36 3.00 2.88 -8.90
CA ILE A 36 2.98 1.45 -8.64
C ILE A 36 1.51 1.03 -8.58
N GLU A 37 1.17 0.00 -9.34
CA GLU A 37 -0.17 -0.57 -9.35
C GLU A 37 -0.27 -1.65 -8.27
N PHE A 38 -1.29 -1.55 -7.44
CA PHE A 38 -1.57 -2.48 -6.36
C PHE A 38 -2.94 -3.14 -6.54
N ASN A 39 -3.03 -4.39 -6.09
CA ASN A 39 -4.29 -5.07 -5.85
C ASN A 39 -4.45 -5.29 -4.35
N LEU A 40 -5.51 -4.72 -3.77
CA LEU A 40 -5.99 -4.99 -2.43
C LEU A 40 -7.17 -5.96 -2.52
N ASN A 41 -6.91 -7.24 -2.26
CA ASN A 41 -7.94 -8.25 -2.13
C ASN A 41 -8.54 -8.20 -0.72
N ILE A 42 -9.85 -7.99 -0.61
CA ILE A 42 -10.60 -7.95 0.65
C ILE A 42 -11.66 -9.05 0.59
N ASN A 43 -11.46 -10.14 1.32
CA ASN A 43 -12.39 -11.29 1.33
C ASN A 43 -12.72 -11.84 -0.08
N GLY A 44 -11.74 -11.86 -0.99
CA GLY A 44 -11.91 -12.31 -2.36
C GLY A 44 -12.31 -11.22 -3.36
N GLU A 45 -12.72 -10.03 -2.90
CA GLU A 45 -12.98 -8.87 -3.77
C GLU A 45 -11.71 -8.09 -4.05
N ASN A 46 -11.39 -7.85 -5.32
CA ASN A 46 -10.20 -7.09 -5.73
C ASN A 46 -10.52 -5.59 -5.85
N VAL A 47 -9.71 -4.77 -5.19
CA VAL A 47 -9.66 -3.32 -5.39
C VAL A 47 -8.29 -2.96 -5.92
N TYR A 48 -8.24 -2.42 -7.13
CA TYR A 48 -6.99 -1.96 -7.74
C TYR A 48 -6.78 -0.49 -7.42
N PHE A 49 -5.54 -0.08 -7.20
CA PHE A 49 -5.22 1.33 -7.03
C PHE A 49 -3.78 1.63 -7.42
N ASP A 50 -3.57 2.89 -7.82
CA ASP A 50 -2.28 3.40 -8.23
C ASP A 50 -1.72 4.32 -7.15
N ALA A 51 -0.46 4.12 -6.78
CA ALA A 51 0.22 4.98 -5.82
C ALA A 51 1.66 5.31 -6.23
N PHE A 52 2.00 6.60 -6.13
CA PHE A 52 3.40 7.03 -6.22
C PHE A 52 4.09 6.83 -4.88
N LYS A 53 5.32 6.33 -4.95
CA LYS A 53 6.23 6.25 -3.80
C LYS A 53 7.29 7.33 -3.89
N ARG A 54 7.43 8.12 -2.83
CA ARG A 54 8.60 9.00 -2.64
C ARG A 54 9.37 8.53 -1.43
N MET A 55 10.68 8.41 -1.58
CA MET A 55 11.59 8.08 -0.50
C MET A 55 12.62 9.19 -0.38
N LYS A 56 12.71 9.79 0.80
CA LYS A 56 13.74 10.78 1.12
C LYS A 56 14.63 10.20 2.21
N GLN A 57 15.92 10.08 1.92
CA GLN A 57 16.91 9.73 2.95
C GLN A 57 17.19 10.95 3.83
N LEU A 58 17.23 10.73 5.14
CA LEU A 58 17.64 11.70 6.15
C LEU A 58 19.13 11.55 6.46
N GLU A 59 19.72 12.58 7.04
CA GLU A 59 21.12 12.56 7.52
C GLU A 59 21.39 11.41 8.49
N SER A 60 20.37 10.99 9.25
CA SER A 60 20.42 9.86 10.20
C SER A 60 20.45 8.48 9.54
N LYS A 61 20.60 8.39 8.21
CA LYS A 61 20.45 7.15 7.40
C LYS A 61 19.08 6.49 7.50
N LYS A 62 18.10 7.16 8.10
CA LYS A 62 16.69 6.77 8.08
C LYS A 62 15.99 7.36 6.85
N TYR A 63 14.79 6.88 6.57
CA TYR A 63 13.99 7.29 5.43
C TYR A 63 12.66 7.87 5.88
N HIS A 64 12.23 8.91 5.17
CA HIS A 64 10.82 9.31 5.09
C HIS A 64 10.22 8.67 3.84
N ILE A 65 9.12 7.94 4.03
CA ILE A 65 8.37 7.33 2.94
C ILE A 65 7.03 8.04 2.82
N GLU A 66 6.73 8.54 1.63
CA GLU A 66 5.45 9.11 1.30
C GLU A 66 4.80 8.30 0.19
N TRP A 67 3.59 7.84 0.45
CA TRP A 67 2.70 7.27 -0.54
C TRP A 67 1.67 8.31 -0.95
N ARG A 68 1.50 8.48 -2.26
CA ARG A 68 0.42 9.28 -2.84
C ARG A 68 -0.45 8.40 -3.70
N VAL A 69 -1.61 8.00 -3.18
CA VAL A 69 -2.64 7.28 -3.93
C VAL A 69 -3.28 8.27 -4.91
N VAL A 70 -3.37 7.89 -6.18
CA VAL A 70 -3.83 8.78 -7.27
C VAL A 70 -5.06 8.27 -7.99
N GLN A 71 -5.27 6.95 -8.06
CA GLN A 71 -6.46 6.35 -8.66
C GLN A 71 -6.86 5.10 -7.87
N ILE A 72 -8.16 4.83 -7.80
CA ILE A 72 -8.74 3.62 -7.18
C ILE A 72 -9.79 3.09 -8.16
N PHE A 73 -9.66 1.83 -8.54
CA PHE A 73 -10.57 1.10 -9.40
C PHE A 73 -11.22 -0.01 -8.59
N THR A 74 -12.54 0.10 -8.41
CA THR A 74 -13.33 -0.92 -7.73
C THR A 74 -14.64 -1.14 -8.47
N GLN A 75 -15.04 -2.40 -8.59
CA GLN A 75 -16.35 -2.79 -9.13
C GLN A 75 -17.39 -3.03 -8.02
N SER A 76 -17.01 -2.84 -6.76
CA SER A 76 -17.70 -3.45 -5.62
C SER A 76 -18.50 -2.47 -4.76
N GLN A 77 -19.29 -3.04 -3.85
CA GLN A 77 -19.98 -2.41 -2.71
C GLN A 77 -19.15 -1.39 -1.91
N PHE A 78 -17.81 -1.40 -2.00
CA PHE A 78 -16.94 -0.40 -1.39
C PHE A 78 -17.10 1.02 -1.97
N VAL A 79 -17.72 1.18 -3.15
CA VAL A 79 -18.09 2.50 -3.69
C VAL A 79 -18.94 3.30 -2.69
N HIS A 80 -19.79 2.62 -1.92
CA HIS A 80 -20.67 3.27 -0.94
C HIS A 80 -19.97 3.62 0.38
N ASN A 81 -18.79 3.06 0.66
CA ASN A 81 -18.03 3.32 1.89
C ASN A 81 -16.56 3.64 1.61
N LYS A 82 -16.37 4.73 0.87
CA LYS A 82 -15.08 5.30 0.50
C LYS A 82 -14.15 5.55 1.69
N SER A 83 -14.67 6.07 2.81
CA SER A 83 -13.86 6.32 4.01
C SER A 83 -13.25 5.03 4.58
N ARG A 84 -14.03 3.94 4.63
CA ARG A 84 -13.53 2.63 5.07
C ARG A 84 -12.48 2.09 4.10
N LEU A 85 -12.71 2.21 2.79
CA LEU A 85 -11.74 1.77 1.79
C LEU A 85 -10.41 2.54 1.91
N HIS A 86 -10.46 3.86 2.08
CA HIS A 86 -9.28 4.69 2.27
C HIS A 86 -8.51 4.30 3.54
N ALA A 87 -9.21 4.02 4.65
CA ALA A 87 -8.58 3.55 5.87
C ALA A 87 -7.83 2.23 5.65
N LEU A 88 -8.45 1.27 4.94
CA LEU A 88 -7.83 -0.02 4.62
C LEU A 88 -6.60 0.13 3.72
N ILE A 89 -6.68 0.94 2.66
CA ILE A 89 -5.54 1.22 1.78
C ILE A 89 -4.39 1.85 2.58
N LYS A 90 -4.70 2.79 3.49
CA LYS A 90 -3.71 3.43 4.35
C LYS A 90 -3.02 2.43 5.29
N GLU A 91 -3.79 1.57 5.95
CA GLU A 91 -3.24 0.52 6.82
C GLU A 91 -2.34 -0.43 6.03
N ALA A 92 -2.77 -0.87 4.86
CA ALA A 92 -2.03 -1.80 4.03
C ALA A 92 -0.72 -1.19 3.50
N LEU A 93 -0.73 0.07 3.05
CA LEU A 93 0.47 0.77 2.57
C LEU A 93 1.45 1.14 3.71
N ASP A 94 0.97 1.42 4.92
CA ASP A 94 1.84 1.60 6.09
C ASP A 94 2.63 0.32 6.40
N ALA A 95 1.94 -0.83 6.35
CA ALA A 95 2.57 -2.12 6.49
C ALA A 95 3.51 -2.44 5.32
N TYR A 96 3.10 -2.22 4.06
CA TYR A 96 3.92 -2.48 2.88
C TYR A 96 5.21 -1.65 2.85
N GLY A 97 5.13 -0.34 3.18
CA GLY A 97 6.31 0.53 3.27
C GLY A 97 7.34 0.06 4.30
N SER A 98 6.93 -0.80 5.24
CA SER A 98 7.79 -1.42 6.26
C SER A 98 8.59 -2.62 5.73
N ALA A 99 8.36 -3.08 4.49
CA ALA A 99 9.20 -4.08 3.82
C ALA A 99 10.66 -3.59 3.66
N PHE A 100 10.85 -2.26 3.56
CA PHE A 100 12.12 -1.61 3.84
C PHE A 100 12.32 -1.60 5.36
N SER A 101 12.76 -2.73 5.92
CA SER A 101 13.05 -2.96 7.35
C SER A 101 12.72 -1.76 8.25
N ARG A 102 11.54 -1.76 8.90
CA ARG A 102 10.98 -0.66 9.72
C ARG A 102 12.02 0.11 10.55
N LYS A 103 13.09 -0.55 10.99
CA LYS A 103 14.25 0.05 11.67
C LYS A 103 14.92 1.22 10.93
N HIS A 104 14.73 1.34 9.62
CA HIS A 104 15.26 2.44 8.80
C HIS A 104 14.19 3.44 8.37
N VAL A 105 12.93 3.29 8.77
CA VAL A 105 11.85 4.22 8.41
C VAL A 105 11.54 5.08 9.63
N GLU A 106 11.79 6.38 9.54
CA GLU A 106 11.48 7.33 10.62
C GLU A 106 10.01 7.75 10.56
N THR A 107 9.54 8.11 9.36
CA THR A 107 8.14 8.49 9.14
C THR A 107 7.61 7.85 7.87
N LEU A 108 6.34 7.45 7.92
CA LEU A 108 5.57 6.98 6.78
C LEU A 108 4.26 7.76 6.73
N SER A 109 3.94 8.31 5.56
CA SER A 109 2.64 8.94 5.33
C SER A 109 1.97 8.36 4.08
N VAL A 110 0.63 8.29 4.12
CA VAL A 110 -0.21 7.89 3.00
C VAL A 110 -1.22 9.00 2.79
N ASN A 111 -1.20 9.58 1.59
CA ASN A 111 -2.07 10.67 1.19
C ASN A 111 -2.87 10.27 -0.05
N PHE A 112 -4.12 10.72 -0.12
CA PHE A 112 -5.00 10.54 -1.27
C PHE A 112 -5.05 11.85 -2.07
N ALA A 113 -5.09 11.78 -3.40
CA ALA A 113 -5.34 12.95 -4.23
C ALA A 113 -6.70 13.60 -3.87
N GLN A 114 -6.85 14.92 -4.06
CA GLN A 114 -8.03 15.68 -3.60
C GLN A 114 -9.37 15.21 -4.21
N ASN A 115 -9.34 14.47 -5.31
CA ASN A 115 -10.53 13.97 -6.02
C ASN A 115 -10.75 12.47 -5.84
N LEU A 116 -9.95 11.83 -4.97
CA LEU A 116 -10.06 10.39 -4.69
C LEU A 116 -11.04 10.10 -3.60
#